data_AF-A0A968MML4-F1
#
_entry.id   AF-A0A968MML4-F1
#
_cell.length_a   1.000
_cell.length_b   1.000
_cell.length_c   1.000
_cell.angle_alpha   90.00
_cell.angle_beta   90.00
_cell.angle_gamma   90.00
#
_symmetry.space_group_name_H-M   'P 1'
#
loop_
_entity.id
_entity.type
_entity.pdbx_description
1 polymer ?
#
loop_
_entity_poly.entity_id
_entity_poly.type
_entity_poly.pdbx_seq_one_letter_code
_entity_poly.pdbx_strand_id
1 'polypeptide(L)'
;MVCAGGTPTVRYEGSFDPIHQTYSLHLTQSRADLPGHPPYEPMPIPVRLGLLDRDGGETPLRLGHDEKDAPTERVLVLRDREETLVFHGVRSEPVPSLFRGFSAPVRVETDVDDRELAFRFARDTDPFNRWDAGQALAERILMRAIQRIRAGDPATFDEAYVEAHGRLIADGAADPSWRALAMTLPSERVLAQRSVPVDPSAIHEAREGCGERWHRAFAASSSRSTTRATWTSRGIPSAPGGSRTRRWAPWRRKAATTSWSWPRRNFSARRT
;
A
#
# COMPACT_ATOMS: atom_id res chain seq x y z
N MET A 1 6.21 24.33 29.50
CA MET A 1 6.32 23.14 28.65
C MET A 1 6.00 23.57 27.24
N VAL A 2 7.02 23.86 26.44
CA VAL A 2 6.82 24.38 25.07
C VAL A 2 6.58 23.17 24.17
N CYS A 3 5.41 23.08 23.53
CA CYS A 3 5.18 22.08 22.50
C CYS A 3 6.23 22.29 21.40
N ALA A 4 7.16 21.34 21.26
CA ALA A 4 8.07 21.32 20.14
C ALA A 4 7.22 21.16 18.87
N GLY A 5 7.04 22.25 18.11
CA GLY A 5 6.32 22.23 16.84
C GLY A 5 7.02 21.31 15.84
N GLY A 6 6.29 20.81 14.86
CA GLY A 6 6.83 19.96 13.79
C GLY A 6 6.74 18.46 14.06
N THR A 7 6.69 17.68 12.97
CA THR A 7 6.63 16.22 13.00
C THR A 7 8.05 15.65 13.10
N PRO A 8 8.37 14.85 14.13
CA PRO A 8 9.65 14.15 14.22
C PRO A 8 9.79 13.14 13.09
N THR A 9 11.04 12.83 12.79
CA THR A 9 11.45 11.82 11.81
C THR A 9 12.22 10.74 12.54
N VAL A 10 11.85 9.48 12.33
CA VAL A 10 12.56 8.31 12.83
C VAL A 10 13.17 7.58 11.65
N ARG A 11 14.50 7.56 11.60
CA ARG A 11 15.26 6.70 10.68
C ARG A 11 15.43 5.33 11.32
N TYR A 12 15.36 4.27 10.52
CA TYR A 12 15.75 2.94 10.98
C TYR A 12 16.71 2.24 10.01
N GLU A 13 17.61 1.45 10.59
CA GLU A 13 18.57 0.61 9.90
C GLU A 13 18.58 -0.79 10.52
N GLY A 14 18.59 -1.80 9.67
CA GLY A 14 18.61 -3.21 10.06
C GLY A 14 19.94 -3.86 9.74
N SER A 15 20.44 -4.71 10.64
CA SER A 15 21.60 -5.57 10.38
C SER A 15 21.33 -6.98 10.89
N PHE A 16 21.36 -7.96 10.00
CA PHE A 16 21.19 -9.36 10.33
C PHE A 16 22.54 -10.08 10.43
N ASP A 17 22.74 -10.81 11.53
CA ASP A 17 23.87 -11.71 11.74
C ASP A 17 23.37 -13.17 11.67
N PRO A 18 23.71 -13.92 10.61
CA PRO A 18 23.27 -15.31 10.43
C PRO A 18 24.00 -16.29 11.36
N ILE A 19 25.19 -15.97 11.85
CA ILE A 19 25.99 -16.83 12.73
C ILE A 19 25.39 -16.83 14.12
N HIS A 20 25.11 -15.64 14.65
CA HIS A 20 24.53 -15.47 15.98
C HIS A 20 22.99 -15.50 15.98
N GLN A 21 22.37 -15.55 14.78
CA GLN A 21 20.92 -15.50 14.60
C GLN A 21 20.30 -14.28 15.31
N THR A 22 20.92 -13.12 15.09
CA THR A 22 20.50 -11.87 15.69
C THR A 22 20.16 -10.82 14.64
N TYR A 23 19.11 -10.06 14.89
CA TYR A 23 18.78 -8.88 14.08
C TYR A 23 18.89 -7.63 14.95
N SER A 24 19.75 -6.70 14.55
CA SER A 24 19.91 -5.41 15.21
C SER A 24 19.12 -4.36 14.43
N LEU A 25 18.21 -3.69 15.12
CA LEU A 25 17.42 -2.58 14.60
C LEU A 25 17.90 -1.30 15.28
N HIS A 26 18.64 -0.48 14.54
CA HIS A 26 19.07 0.84 14.98
C HIS A 26 17.99 1.87 14.61
N LEU A 27 17.63 2.71 15.57
CA LEU A 27 16.59 3.74 15.43
C LEU A 27 17.18 5.10 15.81
N THR A 28 16.93 6.11 14.98
CA THR A 28 17.37 7.49 15.22
C THR A 28 16.19 8.43 15.11
N GLN A 29 15.87 9.18 16.17
CA GLN A 29 14.87 10.25 16.13
C GLN A 29 15.51 11.62 15.91
N SER A 30 14.92 12.39 15.01
CA SER A 30 15.34 13.75 14.68
C SER A 30 14.13 14.62 14.33
N ARG A 31 14.37 15.92 14.16
CA ARG A 31 13.39 16.84 13.58
C ARG A 31 14.17 17.93 12.86
N ALA A 32 13.75 18.27 11.65
CA ALA A 32 14.31 19.40 10.93
C ALA A 32 14.21 20.70 11.76
N ASP A 33 15.18 21.59 11.59
CA ASP A 33 15.14 22.90 12.22
C ASP A 33 13.96 23.70 11.69
N LEU A 34 13.24 24.35 12.61
CA LEU A 34 12.08 25.16 12.30
C LEU A 34 12.34 26.61 12.73
N PRO A 35 12.20 27.60 11.84
CA PRO A 35 12.36 29.01 12.19
C PRO A 35 11.48 29.39 13.39
N GLY A 36 12.08 29.99 14.42
CA GLY A 36 11.37 30.41 15.63
C GLY A 36 11.10 29.30 16.66
N HIS A 37 11.61 28.08 16.44
CA HIS A 37 11.51 26.98 17.40
C HIS A 37 12.88 26.63 18.01
N PRO A 38 12.91 26.13 19.27
CA PRO A 38 14.15 25.65 19.88
C PRO A 38 14.67 24.40 19.16
N PRO A 39 15.97 24.05 19.33
CA PRO A 39 16.54 22.80 18.85
C PRO A 39 15.72 21.57 19.28
N TYR A 40 15.81 20.50 18.50
CA TYR A 40 15.06 19.28 18.79
C TYR A 40 15.65 18.51 19.98
N GLU A 41 14.83 18.30 21.01
CA GLU A 41 15.11 17.39 22.12
C GLU A 41 14.37 16.06 21.89
N PRO A 42 15.04 14.90 22.10
CA PRO A 42 14.40 13.60 22.01
C PRO A 42 13.14 13.50 22.87
N MET A 43 12.12 12.84 22.35
CA MET A 43 10.85 12.65 23.03
C MET A 43 10.49 11.16 23.04
N PRO A 44 9.69 10.70 24.01
CA PRO A 44 9.28 9.30 24.06
C PRO A 44 8.37 8.97 22.86
N ILE A 45 8.83 8.11 21.97
CA ILE A 45 8.11 7.67 20.78
C ILE A 45 7.76 6.18 20.92
N PRO A 46 6.47 5.80 21.02
CA PRO A 46 6.06 4.41 21.04
C PRO A 46 6.17 3.79 19.63
N VAL A 47 7.05 2.82 19.49
CA VAL A 47 7.29 2.03 18.27
C VAL A 47 6.60 0.67 18.45
N ARG A 48 5.40 0.52 17.87
CA ARG A 48 4.76 -0.80 17.72
C ARG A 48 5.38 -1.50 16.51
N LEU A 49 5.93 -2.69 16.69
CA LEU A 49 6.68 -3.37 15.64
C LEU A 49 6.50 -4.89 15.63
N GLY A 50 6.75 -5.47 14.46
CA GLY A 50 6.98 -6.90 14.24
C GLY A 50 8.09 -7.12 13.22
N LEU A 51 8.55 -8.37 13.11
CA LEU A 51 9.58 -8.79 12.16
C LEU A 51 9.00 -9.91 11.29
N LEU A 52 9.00 -9.71 9.97
CA LEU A 52 8.46 -10.67 9.01
C LEU A 52 9.60 -11.52 8.44
N ASP A 53 9.44 -12.83 8.41
CA ASP A 53 10.31 -13.69 7.61
C ASP A 53 10.04 -13.52 6.10
N ARG A 54 10.85 -14.17 5.26
CA ARG A 54 10.74 -14.11 3.79
C ARG A 54 9.40 -14.57 3.21
N ASP A 55 8.60 -15.30 3.98
CA ASP A 55 7.31 -15.84 3.56
C ASP A 55 6.14 -14.96 4.07
N GLY A 56 6.44 -13.95 4.90
CA GLY A 56 5.48 -13.09 5.59
C GLY A 56 5.05 -13.61 6.96
N GLY A 57 5.71 -14.66 7.46
CA GLY A 57 5.49 -15.20 8.79
C GLY A 57 6.07 -14.29 9.87
N GLU A 58 5.39 -14.20 11.00
CA GLU A 58 5.84 -13.37 12.11
C GLU A 58 6.96 -14.05 12.91
N THR A 59 8.04 -13.31 13.16
CA THR A 59 9.18 -13.76 13.95
C THR A 59 9.01 -13.34 15.41
N PRO A 60 9.20 -14.26 16.39
CA PRO A 60 9.19 -13.91 17.81
C PRO A 60 10.22 -12.84 18.14
N LEU A 61 9.80 -11.77 18.82
CA LEU A 61 10.64 -10.61 19.14
C LEU A 61 11.36 -10.82 20.47
N ARG A 62 12.38 -11.68 20.51
CA ARG A 62 13.14 -11.98 21.75
C ARG A 62 14.18 -10.91 22.02
N LEU A 63 14.00 -10.12 23.08
CA LEU A 63 14.98 -9.09 23.47
C LEU A 63 16.05 -9.64 24.43
N GLY A 64 15.72 -10.71 25.17
CA GLY A 64 16.68 -11.48 25.95
C GLY A 64 16.97 -12.83 25.30
N HIS A 65 18.21 -13.32 25.42
CA HIS A 65 18.61 -14.61 24.86
C HIS A 65 17.75 -15.78 25.38
N ASP A 66 17.35 -15.74 26.66
CA ASP A 66 16.60 -16.81 27.33
C ASP A 66 15.08 -16.66 27.26
N GLU A 67 14.56 -15.69 26.50
CA GLU A 67 13.13 -15.43 26.40
C GLU A 67 12.44 -16.47 25.50
N LYS A 68 11.72 -17.42 26.11
CA LYS A 68 11.11 -18.56 25.41
C LYS A 68 9.80 -18.20 24.70
N ASP A 69 8.94 -17.42 25.35
CA ASP A 69 7.58 -17.10 24.89
C ASP A 69 7.44 -15.63 24.45
N ALA A 70 8.43 -15.14 23.70
CA ALA A 70 8.38 -13.78 23.17
C ALA A 70 7.20 -13.61 22.19
N PRO A 71 6.40 -12.54 22.32
CA PRO A 71 5.38 -12.21 21.33
C PRO A 71 6.02 -11.87 19.99
N THR A 72 5.23 -11.98 18.94
CA THR A 72 5.58 -11.58 17.57
C THR A 72 5.38 -10.09 17.30
N GLU A 73 4.69 -9.39 18.20
CA GLU A 73 4.49 -7.94 18.16
C GLU A 73 4.82 -7.34 19.52
N ARG A 74 5.51 -6.19 19.53
CA ARG A 74 5.82 -5.42 20.75
C ARG A 74 5.63 -3.93 20.52
N VAL A 75 5.37 -3.22 21.62
CA VAL A 75 5.52 -1.76 21.67
C VAL A 75 6.76 -1.45 22.51
N LEU A 76 7.74 -0.81 21.90
CA LEU A 76 8.93 -0.30 22.57
C LEU A 76 8.91 1.22 22.55
N VAL A 77 9.58 1.89 23.49
CA VAL A 77 9.59 3.35 23.56
C VAL A 77 11.00 3.83 23.30
N LEU A 78 11.19 4.46 22.13
CA LEU A 78 12.41 5.19 21.78
C LEU A 78 12.43 6.49 22.59
N ARG A 79 13.34 6.59 23.56
CA ARG A 79 13.48 7.73 24.47
C ARG A 79 14.65 8.61 24.08
N ASP A 80 15.77 7.98 23.76
CA ASP A 80 16.99 8.67 23.41
C ASP A 80 17.02 9.03 21.92
N ARG A 81 17.97 9.89 21.54
CA ARG A 81 18.15 10.28 20.14
C ARG A 81 18.40 9.07 19.24
N GLU A 82 19.15 8.09 19.76
CA GLU A 82 19.54 6.88 19.08
C GLU A 82 19.40 5.70 20.04
N GLU A 83 18.77 4.61 19.59
CA GLU A 83 18.71 3.36 20.34
C GLU A 83 18.85 2.17 19.37
N THR A 84 19.49 1.10 19.84
CA THR A 84 19.60 -0.16 19.09
C THR A 84 18.87 -1.26 19.84
N LEU A 85 17.97 -1.93 19.14
CA LEU A 85 17.22 -3.08 19.64
C LEU A 85 17.80 -4.35 19.01
N VAL A 86 18.22 -5.30 19.83
CA VAL A 86 18.77 -6.58 19.35
C VAL A 86 17.74 -7.68 19.60
N PHE A 87 17.33 -8.34 18.52
CA PHE A 87 16.41 -9.47 18.56
C PHE A 87 17.18 -10.78 18.36
N HIS A 88 16.97 -11.75 19.24
CA HIS A 88 17.67 -13.04 19.24
C HIS A 88 16.82 -14.17 18.64
N GLY A 89 17.49 -15.20 18.11
CA GLY A 89 16.84 -16.38 17.54
C GLY A 89 16.17 -16.13 16.19
N VAL A 90 16.60 -15.10 15.47
CA VAL A 90 16.12 -14.73 14.14
C VAL A 90 16.82 -15.63 13.12
N ARG A 91 16.06 -16.50 12.44
CA ARG A 91 16.61 -17.58 11.62
C ARG A 91 17.02 -17.17 10.20
N SER A 92 16.48 -16.06 9.72
CA SER A 92 16.75 -15.48 8.41
C SER A 92 16.58 -13.97 8.50
N GLU A 93 17.21 -13.23 7.59
CA GLU A 93 17.07 -11.78 7.52
C GLU A 93 15.59 -11.40 7.44
N PRO A 94 15.07 -10.67 8.45
CA PRO A 94 13.67 -10.32 8.51
C PRO A 94 13.42 -8.97 7.82
N VAL A 95 12.18 -8.75 7.39
CA VAL A 95 11.69 -7.43 6.97
C VAL A 95 10.98 -6.76 8.16
N PRO A 96 11.45 -5.59 8.63
CA PRO A 96 10.84 -4.90 9.77
C PRO A 96 9.51 -4.24 9.38
N SER A 97 8.48 -4.47 10.19
CA SER A 97 7.18 -3.82 10.11
C SER A 97 7.04 -2.90 11.33
N LEU A 98 7.49 -1.64 11.18
CA LEU A 98 7.55 -0.66 12.27
C LEU A 98 6.33 0.26 12.30
N PHE A 99 6.08 0.89 13.44
CA PHE A 99 4.97 1.83 13.67
C PHE A 99 3.59 1.27 13.30
N ARG A 100 3.39 -0.04 13.50
CA ARG A 100 2.13 -0.75 13.21
C ARG A 100 0.92 -0.04 13.80
N GLY A 101 -0.15 0.03 13.02
CA GLY A 101 -1.35 0.77 13.41
C GLY A 101 -1.11 2.26 13.69
N PHE A 102 -0.09 2.86 13.06
CA PHE A 102 0.30 4.26 13.24
C PHE A 102 0.58 4.61 14.70
N SER A 103 1.45 3.82 15.35
CA SER A 103 1.66 3.91 16.81
C SER A 103 2.16 5.27 17.30
N ALA A 104 2.81 6.06 16.43
CA ALA A 104 3.25 7.42 16.72
C ALA A 104 3.15 8.31 15.47
N PRO A 105 2.86 9.62 15.63
CA PRO A 105 2.77 10.56 14.52
C PRO A 105 4.17 11.05 14.09
N VAL A 106 4.94 10.16 13.49
CA VAL A 106 6.31 10.43 13.01
C VAL A 106 6.42 10.19 11.51
N ARG A 107 7.41 10.83 10.88
CA ARG A 107 7.89 10.42 9.55
C ARG A 107 8.85 9.26 9.72
N VAL A 108 8.69 8.21 8.93
CA VAL A 108 9.60 7.05 8.96
C VAL A 108 10.51 7.13 7.75
N GLU A 109 11.82 7.06 7.98
CA GLU A 109 12.84 7.08 6.92
C GLU A 109 13.67 5.80 6.95
N THR A 110 13.94 5.27 5.77
CA THR A 110 14.68 4.03 5.59
C THR A 110 15.05 3.87 4.11
N ASP A 111 16.12 3.13 3.83
CA ASP A 111 16.63 2.91 2.48
C ASP A 111 15.97 1.68 1.82
N VAL A 112 14.64 1.58 1.94
CA VAL A 112 13.87 0.47 1.36
C VAL A 112 13.78 0.59 -0.15
N ASP A 113 14.00 -0.52 -0.86
CA ASP A 113 13.86 -0.60 -2.30
C ASP A 113 12.41 -0.94 -2.71
N ASP A 114 12.15 -0.94 -4.02
CA ASP A 114 10.82 -1.26 -4.55
C ASP A 114 10.42 -2.73 -4.30
N ARG A 115 11.40 -3.63 -4.10
CA ARG A 115 11.14 -5.06 -3.84
C ARG A 115 10.66 -5.28 -2.41
N GLU A 116 11.27 -4.62 -1.44
CA GLU A 116 10.82 -4.66 -0.05
C GLU A 116 9.44 -4.01 0.12
N LEU A 117 9.19 -2.87 -0.55
CA LEU A 117 7.85 -2.26 -0.56
C LEU A 117 6.80 -3.20 -1.18
N ALA A 118 7.13 -3.87 -2.29
CA ALA A 118 6.24 -4.86 -2.89
C ALA A 118 6.02 -6.07 -1.97
N PHE A 119 7.06 -6.54 -1.28
CA PHE A 119 6.96 -7.60 -0.28
C PHE A 119 6.02 -7.20 0.85
N ARG A 120 6.22 -6.03 1.48
CA ARG A 120 5.36 -5.54 2.57
C ARG A 120 3.93 -5.36 2.11
N PHE A 121 3.70 -4.78 0.93
CA PHE A 121 2.37 -4.65 0.34
C PHE A 121 1.65 -6.01 0.14
N ALA A 122 2.40 -7.05 -0.18
CA ALA A 122 1.85 -8.39 -0.41
C ALA A 122 1.72 -9.23 0.87
N ARG A 123 2.61 -9.04 1.86
CA ARG A 123 2.86 -10.00 2.93
C ARG A 123 2.85 -9.43 4.35
N ASP A 124 2.85 -8.11 4.53
CA ASP A 124 2.79 -7.53 5.87
C ASP A 124 1.45 -7.89 6.53
N THR A 125 1.55 -8.34 7.78
CA THR A 125 0.42 -8.74 8.60
C THR A 125 -0.33 -7.55 9.15
N ASP A 126 0.33 -6.38 9.29
CA ASP A 126 -0.31 -5.14 9.70
C ASP A 126 -1.01 -4.47 8.49
N PRO A 127 -2.35 -4.29 8.51
CA PRO A 127 -3.07 -3.73 7.37
C PRO A 127 -2.66 -2.31 7.02
N PHE A 128 -2.25 -1.51 8.01
CA PHE A 128 -1.81 -0.14 7.79
C PHE A 128 -0.47 -0.13 7.05
N ASN A 129 0.54 -0.84 7.54
CA ASN A 129 1.86 -0.94 6.89
C ASN A 129 1.78 -1.58 5.51
N ARG A 130 0.90 -2.56 5.33
CA ARG A 130 0.61 -3.14 4.03
C ARG A 130 0.10 -2.08 3.06
N TRP A 131 -0.89 -1.28 3.47
CA TRP A 131 -1.42 -0.18 2.67
C TRP A 131 -0.35 0.90 2.40
N ASP A 132 0.40 1.31 3.42
CA ASP A 132 1.43 2.36 3.34
C ASP A 132 2.55 1.97 2.36
N ALA A 133 3.03 0.73 2.42
CA ALA A 133 4.00 0.20 1.47
C ALA A 133 3.48 0.22 0.02
N GLY A 134 2.19 -0.10 -0.16
CA GLY A 134 1.51 0.02 -1.45
C GLY A 134 1.46 1.46 -1.96
N GLN A 135 1.14 2.42 -1.10
CA GLN A 135 1.13 3.85 -1.46
C GLN A 135 2.53 4.36 -1.81
N ALA A 136 3.55 4.01 -1.02
CA ALA A 136 4.94 4.40 -1.27
C ALA A 136 5.45 3.83 -2.60
N LEU A 137 5.14 2.57 -2.90
CA LEU A 137 5.50 1.95 -4.18
C LEU A 137 4.76 2.61 -5.35
N ALA A 138 3.47 2.88 -5.19
CA ALA A 138 2.65 3.59 -6.17
C ALA A 138 3.21 4.98 -6.48
N GLU A 139 3.58 5.73 -5.44
CA GLU A 139 4.19 7.06 -5.55
C GLU A 139 5.47 6.99 -6.38
N ARG A 140 6.40 6.08 -6.06
CA ARG A 140 7.65 5.91 -6.81
C ARG A 140 7.41 5.58 -8.29
N ILE A 141 6.48 4.69 -8.58
CA ILE A 141 6.13 4.30 -9.94
C ILE A 141 5.53 5.49 -10.72
N LEU A 142 4.58 6.20 -10.12
CA LEU A 142 3.96 7.37 -10.73
C LEU A 142 4.97 8.49 -10.94
N MET A 143 5.87 8.73 -9.99
CA MET A 143 6.93 9.72 -10.14
C MET A 143 7.87 9.39 -11.30
N ARG A 144 8.24 8.12 -11.50
CA ARG A 144 9.00 7.69 -12.69
C ARG A 144 8.21 7.90 -13.99
N ALA A 145 6.92 7.57 -13.99
CA ALA A 145 6.04 7.79 -15.15
C ALA A 145 5.92 9.28 -15.51
N ILE A 146 5.77 10.16 -14.52
CA ILE A 146 5.74 11.62 -14.70
C ILE A 146 7.03 12.11 -15.36
N GLN A 147 8.19 11.63 -14.92
CA GLN A 147 9.48 12.02 -15.52
C GLN A 147 9.60 11.56 -16.98
N ARG A 148 9.07 10.37 -17.32
CA ARG A 148 9.03 9.89 -18.71
C ARG A 148 8.14 10.77 -19.59
N ILE A 149 6.92 11.05 -19.14
CA ILE A 149 5.96 11.90 -19.87
C ILE A 149 6.59 13.28 -20.16
N ARG A 150 7.27 13.87 -19.18
CA ARG A 150 7.98 15.14 -19.36
C ARG A 150 9.11 15.08 -20.38
N ALA A 151 9.77 13.93 -20.49
CA ALA A 151 10.79 13.70 -21.51
C ALA A 151 10.20 13.43 -22.90
N GLY A 152 8.87 13.41 -23.04
CA GLY A 152 8.16 13.04 -24.27
C GLY A 152 8.08 11.53 -24.51
N ASP A 153 8.42 10.73 -23.51
CA ASP A 153 8.37 9.28 -23.55
C ASP A 153 7.02 8.74 -23.04
N PRO A 154 6.53 7.60 -23.56
CA PRO A 154 5.37 6.93 -22.99
C PRO A 154 5.60 6.53 -21.53
N ALA A 155 4.57 6.71 -20.70
CA ALA A 155 4.53 6.19 -19.35
C ALA A 155 4.68 4.65 -19.35
N THR A 156 5.49 4.14 -18.44
CA THR A 156 5.71 2.70 -18.26
C THR A 156 5.44 2.31 -16.82
N PHE A 157 4.74 1.21 -16.64
CA PHE A 157 4.40 0.66 -15.33
C PHE A 157 4.95 -0.76 -15.25
N ASP A 158 5.57 -1.12 -14.13
CA ASP A 158 6.08 -2.47 -13.92
C ASP A 158 4.92 -3.48 -13.95
N GLU A 159 5.04 -4.52 -14.76
CA GLU A 159 4.00 -5.55 -14.88
C GLU A 159 3.79 -6.29 -13.55
N ALA A 160 4.85 -6.49 -12.76
CA ALA A 160 4.75 -7.15 -11.46
C ALA A 160 3.87 -6.33 -10.50
N TYR A 161 4.00 -5.00 -10.54
CA TYR A 161 3.16 -4.09 -9.76
C TYR A 161 1.69 -4.11 -10.21
N VAL A 162 1.47 -4.10 -11.53
CA VAL A 162 0.13 -4.18 -12.13
C VAL A 162 -0.54 -5.52 -11.79
N GLU A 163 0.21 -6.62 -11.87
CA GLU A 163 -0.28 -7.96 -11.56
C GLU A 163 -0.58 -8.11 -10.05
N ALA A 164 0.27 -7.57 -9.18
CA ALA A 164 0.05 -7.58 -7.74
C ALA A 164 -1.29 -6.91 -7.35
N HIS A 165 -1.62 -5.78 -7.99
CA HIS A 165 -2.93 -5.14 -7.82
C HIS A 165 -4.07 -6.00 -8.36
N GLY A 166 -3.89 -6.65 -9.51
CA GLY A 166 -4.87 -7.61 -10.05
C GLY A 166 -5.17 -8.77 -9.08
N ARG A 167 -4.12 -9.35 -8.47
CA ARG A 167 -4.25 -10.40 -7.44
C ARG A 167 -4.94 -9.89 -6.19
N LEU A 168 -4.64 -8.66 -5.77
CA LEU A 168 -5.28 -8.03 -4.61
C LEU A 168 -6.79 -7.89 -4.78
N ILE A 169 -7.25 -7.48 -5.97
CA ILE A 169 -8.68 -7.38 -6.27
C ILE A 169 -9.34 -8.77 -6.20
N ALA A 170 -8.63 -9.80 -6.69
CA ALA A 170 -9.09 -11.18 -6.70
C ALA A 170 -9.02 -11.88 -5.33
N ASP A 171 -8.30 -11.32 -4.36
CA ASP A 171 -8.20 -11.86 -3.00
C ASP A 171 -9.52 -11.71 -2.25
N GLY A 172 -10.31 -12.78 -2.25
CA GLY A 172 -11.60 -12.85 -1.56
C GLY A 172 -11.49 -12.98 -0.03
N ALA A 173 -10.29 -13.28 0.51
CA ALA A 173 -10.09 -13.40 1.95
C ALA A 173 -9.82 -12.04 2.61
N ALA A 174 -9.26 -11.08 1.86
CA ALA A 174 -9.00 -9.74 2.36
C ALA A 174 -10.29 -8.91 2.53
N ASP A 175 -10.33 -8.13 3.62
CA ASP A 175 -11.43 -7.21 3.92
C ASP A 175 -11.74 -6.29 2.73
N PRO A 176 -13.00 -6.21 2.28
CA PRO A 176 -13.37 -5.41 1.11
C PRO A 176 -13.05 -3.92 1.24
N SER A 177 -13.14 -3.35 2.45
CA SER A 177 -12.88 -1.93 2.67
C SER A 177 -11.38 -1.63 2.59
N TRP A 178 -10.55 -2.50 3.16
CA TRP A 178 -9.10 -2.42 3.04
C TRP A 178 -8.65 -2.59 1.59
N ARG A 179 -9.21 -3.55 0.84
CA ARG A 179 -8.90 -3.71 -0.59
C ARG A 179 -9.26 -2.47 -1.41
N ALA A 180 -10.43 -1.88 -1.18
CA ALA A 180 -10.83 -0.66 -1.87
C ALA A 180 -9.86 0.50 -1.57
N LEU A 181 -9.41 0.62 -0.32
CA LEU A 181 -8.43 1.62 0.08
C LEU A 181 -7.06 1.37 -0.57
N ALA A 182 -6.56 0.14 -0.56
CA ALA A 182 -5.31 -0.26 -1.20
C ALA A 182 -5.30 -0.04 -2.72
N MET A 183 -6.47 -0.08 -3.37
CA MET A 183 -6.64 0.22 -4.79
C MET A 183 -6.72 1.72 -5.12
N THR A 184 -6.51 2.61 -4.15
CA THR A 184 -6.51 4.05 -4.39
C THR A 184 -5.10 4.52 -4.71
N LEU A 185 -4.90 5.12 -5.90
CA LEU A 185 -3.62 5.74 -6.25
C LEU A 185 -3.35 6.99 -5.40
N PRO A 186 -2.07 7.32 -5.11
CA PRO A 186 -1.68 8.59 -4.50
C PRO A 186 -2.32 9.78 -5.21
N SER A 187 -2.83 10.75 -4.45
CA SER A 187 -3.54 11.91 -5.02
C SER A 187 -2.62 12.81 -5.86
N GLU A 188 -3.19 13.56 -6.82
CA GLU A 188 -2.42 14.54 -7.61
C GLU A 188 -1.72 15.57 -6.73
N ARG A 189 -2.36 15.95 -5.60
CA ARG A 189 -1.78 16.87 -4.62
C ARG A 189 -0.51 16.28 -3.98
N VAL A 190 -0.53 15.00 -3.61
CA VAL A 190 0.64 14.31 -3.03
C VAL A 190 1.76 14.26 -4.07
N LEU A 191 1.46 13.89 -5.31
CA LEU A 191 2.44 13.84 -6.40
C LEU A 191 3.01 15.22 -6.73
N ALA A 192 2.17 16.26 -6.73
CA ALA A 192 2.61 17.64 -6.96
C ALA A 192 3.58 18.13 -5.87
N GLN A 193 3.37 17.76 -4.60
CA GLN A 193 4.30 18.12 -3.51
C GLN A 193 5.68 17.48 -3.65
N ARG A 194 5.76 16.36 -4.40
CA ARG A 194 6.99 15.57 -4.61
C ARG A 194 7.66 15.88 -5.95
N SER A 195 6.99 16.60 -6.82
CA SER A 195 7.44 16.86 -8.19
C SER A 195 7.92 18.29 -8.33
N VAL A 196 9.21 18.45 -8.64
CA VAL A 196 9.84 19.76 -8.87
C VAL A 196 10.53 19.76 -10.25
N PRO A 197 10.14 20.63 -11.20
CA PRO A 197 8.99 21.53 -11.15
C PRO A 197 7.65 20.76 -11.12
N VAL A 198 6.54 21.41 -10.76
CA VAL A 198 5.20 20.80 -10.82
C VAL A 198 4.68 20.84 -12.25
N ASP A 199 4.14 19.71 -12.73
CA ASP A 199 3.50 19.58 -14.05
C ASP A 199 2.15 18.88 -13.88
N PRO A 200 1.04 19.63 -13.79
CA PRO A 200 -0.28 19.05 -13.56
C PRO A 200 -0.71 18.08 -14.68
N SER A 201 -0.35 18.35 -15.92
CA SER A 201 -0.72 17.51 -17.07
C SER A 201 -0.01 16.16 -17.01
N ALA A 202 1.31 16.16 -16.77
CA ALA A 202 2.06 14.91 -16.64
C ALA A 202 1.62 14.09 -15.41
N ILE A 203 1.27 14.76 -14.30
CA ILE A 203 0.72 14.10 -13.10
C ILE A 203 -0.62 13.42 -13.42
N HIS A 204 -1.53 14.14 -14.08
CA HIS A 204 -2.84 13.61 -14.43
C HIS A 204 -2.71 12.41 -15.39
N GLU A 205 -1.91 12.55 -16.45
CA GLU A 205 -1.68 11.51 -17.44
C GLU A 205 -1.06 10.24 -16.83
N ALA A 206 -0.08 10.39 -15.92
CA ALA A 206 0.53 9.25 -15.23
C ALA A 206 -0.49 8.47 -14.39
N ARG A 207 -1.40 9.17 -13.70
CA ARG A 207 -2.42 8.53 -12.85
C ARG A 207 -3.47 7.80 -13.68
N GLU A 208 -4.02 8.45 -14.71
CA GLU A 208 -5.01 7.82 -15.61
C GLU A 208 -4.40 6.62 -16.32
N GLY A 209 -3.18 6.75 -16.86
CA GLY A 209 -2.48 5.65 -17.52
C GLY A 209 -2.26 4.44 -16.61
N CYS A 210 -1.93 4.68 -15.33
CA CYS A 210 -1.79 3.61 -14.34
C CYS A 210 -3.13 2.92 -14.06
N GLY A 211 -4.18 3.71 -13.81
CA GLY A 211 -5.54 3.21 -13.57
C GLY A 211 -6.07 2.37 -14.72
N GLU A 212 -5.90 2.84 -15.96
CA GLU A 212 -6.23 2.07 -17.15
C GLU A 212 -5.47 0.75 -17.23
N ARG A 213 -4.18 0.75 -16.90
CA ARG A 213 -3.33 -0.45 -16.96
C ARG A 213 -3.80 -1.51 -15.96
N TRP A 214 -4.18 -1.09 -14.75
CA TRP A 214 -4.81 -1.96 -13.76
C TRP A 214 -6.15 -2.52 -14.24
N HIS A 215 -7.02 -1.68 -14.80
CA HIS A 215 -8.30 -2.12 -15.35
C HIS A 215 -8.13 -3.17 -16.45
N ARG A 216 -7.20 -2.95 -17.39
CA ARG A 216 -6.89 -3.92 -18.46
C ARG A 216 -6.36 -5.25 -17.91
N ALA A 217 -5.44 -5.20 -16.95
CA ALA A 217 -4.88 -6.39 -16.33
C ALA A 217 -5.94 -7.21 -15.58
N PHE A 218 -6.81 -6.52 -14.83
CA PHE A 218 -7.92 -7.17 -14.15
C PHE A 218 -8.87 -7.85 -15.15
N ALA A 219 -9.30 -7.15 -16.20
CA ALA A 219 -10.17 -7.72 -17.23
C ALA A 219 -9.57 -8.98 -17.89
N ALA A 220 -8.25 -9.00 -18.14
CA ALA A 220 -7.54 -10.14 -18.71
C ALA A 220 -7.37 -11.33 -17.73
N SER A 221 -7.42 -11.06 -16.42
CA SER A 221 -7.38 -12.11 -15.38
C SER A 221 -8.76 -12.75 -15.16
N SER A 222 -9.83 -11.94 -15.15
CA SER A 222 -11.20 -12.43 -14.98
C SER A 222 -11.72 -13.24 -16.17
N SER A 223 -11.24 -12.97 -17.39
CA SER A 223 -11.59 -13.80 -18.56
C SER A 223 -10.96 -15.20 -18.50
N ARG A 224 -9.78 -15.34 -17.88
CA ARG A 224 -9.08 -16.62 -17.70
C ARG A 224 -9.63 -17.48 -16.56
N SER A 225 -10.26 -16.88 -15.55
CA SER A 225 -10.83 -17.57 -14.39
C SER A 225 -12.32 -17.92 -14.53
N THR A 226 -12.85 -18.05 -15.76
CA THR A 226 -14.24 -18.48 -15.98
C THR A 226 -14.41 -19.99 -15.69
N THR A 227 -14.30 -20.39 -14.42
CA THR A 227 -15.23 -21.39 -13.90
C THR A 227 -16.52 -20.64 -13.65
N ARG A 228 -17.50 -20.86 -14.54
CA ARG A 228 -18.84 -20.31 -14.51
C ARG A 228 -19.51 -20.67 -13.17
N ALA A 229 -19.35 -19.82 -12.15
CA ALA A 229 -20.23 -19.82 -10.98
C ALA A 229 -21.59 -19.30 -11.45
N THR A 230 -22.45 -20.22 -11.88
CA THR A 230 -23.86 -19.93 -12.12
C THR A 230 -24.46 -19.42 -10.82
N TRP A 231 -24.83 -18.13 -10.81
CA TRP A 231 -25.67 -17.54 -9.78
C TRP A 231 -27.05 -18.20 -9.87
N THR A 232 -27.23 -19.35 -9.22
CA THR A 232 -28.56 -19.91 -9.00
C THR A 232 -29.20 -19.12 -7.87
N SER A 233 -30.20 -18.31 -8.21
CA SER A 233 -31.08 -17.68 -7.23
C SER A 233 -31.83 -18.77 -6.44
N ARG A 234 -31.29 -19.18 -5.29
CA ARG A 234 -32.09 -19.81 -4.23
C ARG A 234 -32.43 -18.74 -3.21
N GLY A 235 -33.73 -18.59 -2.97
CA GLY A 235 -34.31 -17.52 -2.16
C GLY A 235 -33.76 -17.47 -0.74
N ILE A 236 -33.65 -16.25 -0.24
CA ILE A 236 -33.37 -15.94 1.16
C ILE A 236 -34.64 -16.25 1.98
N PRO A 237 -34.58 -17.01 3.08
CA PRO A 237 -35.68 -17.10 4.02
C PRO A 237 -35.85 -15.76 4.74
N SER A 238 -37.04 -15.18 4.67
CA SER A 238 -37.42 -13.95 5.38
C SER A 238 -37.51 -14.18 6.89
N ALA A 239 -36.73 -13.43 7.67
CA ALA A 239 -36.93 -13.27 9.12
C ALA A 239 -38.10 -12.29 9.39
N PRO A 240 -38.93 -12.49 10.44
CA PRO A 240 -40.05 -11.62 10.73
C PRO A 240 -39.66 -10.45 11.67
N GLY A 241 -40.13 -9.24 11.33
CA GLY A 241 -40.57 -8.25 12.33
C GLY A 241 -39.73 -6.97 12.53
N GLY A 242 -40.23 -5.84 12.02
CA GLY A 242 -40.02 -4.46 12.53
C GLY A 242 -38.68 -3.80 12.20
N SER A 243 -38.55 -2.55 11.74
CA SER A 243 -39.48 -1.45 11.52
C SER A 243 -38.91 -0.50 10.47
N ARG A 244 -39.79 0.09 9.68
CA ARG A 244 -39.59 1.06 8.60
C ARG A 244 -38.61 2.20 8.93
N THR A 245 -37.65 2.45 8.03
CA THR A 245 -37.41 3.80 7.49
C THR A 245 -37.14 3.73 5.99
N ARG A 246 -37.86 4.58 5.25
CA ARG A 246 -37.83 4.76 3.80
C ARG A 246 -36.56 5.54 3.42
N ARG A 247 -35.75 5.02 2.49
CA ARG A 247 -35.75 5.33 1.04
C ARG A 247 -35.12 6.71 0.71
N TRP A 248 -33.93 6.67 0.12
CA TRP A 248 -33.63 7.39 -1.13
C TRP A 248 -33.03 6.38 -2.12
N ALA A 249 -33.57 6.38 -3.33
CA ALA A 249 -33.28 5.50 -4.46
C ALA A 249 -32.29 6.21 -5.42
N PRO A 250 -32.03 5.76 -6.68
CA PRO A 250 -32.23 4.46 -7.31
C PRO A 250 -31.00 3.94 -8.10
N TRP A 251 -31.08 2.65 -8.40
CA TRP A 251 -30.28 1.86 -9.34
C TRP A 251 -30.38 2.34 -10.80
N ARG A 252 -29.38 1.99 -11.64
CA ARG A 252 -29.52 0.92 -12.68
C ARG A 252 -28.24 0.67 -13.48
N ARG A 253 -27.71 -0.55 -13.35
CA ARG A 253 -27.07 -1.30 -14.45
C ARG A 253 -28.14 -2.05 -15.25
N LYS A 254 -27.82 -2.27 -16.53
CA LYS A 254 -28.17 -3.35 -17.50
C LYS A 254 -28.47 -2.68 -18.85
N ALA A 255 -27.92 -3.13 -19.97
CA ALA A 255 -27.80 -4.52 -20.38
C ALA A 255 -26.62 -4.77 -21.35
N ALA A 256 -26.08 -5.98 -21.27
CA ALA A 256 -25.47 -6.66 -22.41
C ALA A 256 -26.52 -7.64 -22.95
N THR A 257 -26.64 -7.77 -24.29
CA THR A 257 -26.34 -9.02 -25.02
C THR A 257 -26.78 -8.97 -26.50
N THR A 258 -25.93 -9.60 -27.32
CA THR A 258 -26.21 -10.35 -28.56
C THR A 258 -26.02 -9.66 -29.92
N SER A 259 -25.04 -10.19 -30.65
CA SER A 259 -24.66 -9.98 -32.04
C SER A 259 -25.70 -10.49 -33.05
N TRP A 260 -25.95 -9.75 -34.14
CA TRP A 260 -26.43 -10.30 -35.41
C TRP A 260 -25.77 -9.56 -36.61
N SER A 261 -25.48 -10.32 -37.66
CA SER A 261 -24.70 -9.99 -38.85
C SER A 261 -25.44 -9.15 -39.90
N TRP A 262 -24.65 -8.45 -40.73
CA TRP A 262 -25.06 -7.60 -41.87
C TRP A 262 -25.76 -8.32 -43.03
N PRO A 263 -26.59 -7.57 -43.78
CA PRO A 263 -26.51 -7.58 -45.24
C PRO A 263 -26.15 -6.18 -45.80
N ARG A 264 -25.10 -6.12 -46.61
CA ARG A 264 -24.73 -4.92 -47.38
C ARG A 264 -25.80 -4.60 -48.42
N ARG A 265 -26.31 -3.37 -48.45
CA ARG A 265 -26.94 -2.77 -49.64
C ARG A 265 -26.20 -1.47 -50.00
N ASN A 266 -25.75 -1.44 -51.25
CA ASN A 266 -25.13 -0.30 -51.90
C ASN A 266 -26.08 0.91 -51.90
N PHE A 267 -25.56 2.09 -51.58
CA PHE A 267 -26.06 3.34 -52.15
C PHE A 267 -24.90 4.30 -52.41
N SER A 268 -24.68 4.57 -53.69
CA SER A 268 -23.88 5.66 -54.21
C SER A 268 -24.54 7.01 -53.88
N ALA A 269 -23.79 7.98 -53.40
CA ALA A 269 -24.19 9.38 -53.45
C ALA A 269 -23.04 10.24 -53.96
N ARG A 270 -23.37 10.99 -55.02
CA ARG A 270 -22.53 11.90 -55.80
C ARG A 270 -22.06 13.06 -54.92
N ARG A 271 -20.83 13.52 -55.14
CA ARG A 271 -20.39 14.86 -54.73
C ARG A 271 -20.83 15.84 -55.82
N THR A 272 -21.50 16.91 -55.42
CA THR A 272 -21.41 18.22 -56.07
C THR A 272 -20.25 18.98 -55.48
#